data_AF-A0A817AYY8-F1
#
_entry.id   AF-A0A817AYY8-F1
#
_cell.length_a   1.000
_cell.length_b   1.000
_cell.length_c   1.000
_cell.angle_alpha   90.00
_cell.angle_beta   90.00
_cell.angle_gamma   90.00
#
_symmetry.space_group_name_H-M   'P 1'
#
loop_
_entity.id
_entity.type
_entity.pdbx_description
1 polymer ?
#
loop_
_entity_poly.entity_id
_entity_poly.type
_entity_poly.pdbx_seq_one_letter_code
_entity_poly.pdbx_strand_id
1 'polypeptide(L)'
;MIGLLVAVKKDIFCIDGDAMGRAFPYLNQCLSSIHGLPATPSWLCDVRSGTIIGTDESISNSQELEEFFRKECTKRGLCVGAAFPPIH
;
A
#
# COMPACT_ATOMS: atom_id res chain seq x y z
N MET A 1 -14.35 -1.59 0.50
CA MET A 1 -14.90 -2.37 -0.64
C MET A 1 -13.81 -3.00 -1.52
N ILE A 2 -12.73 -2.30 -1.85
CA ILE A 2 -11.63 -2.85 -2.68
C ILE A 2 -11.04 -4.16 -2.12
N GLY A 3 -10.79 -4.23 -0.80
CA GLY A 3 -10.26 -5.44 -0.16
C GLY A 3 -11.11 -6.71 -0.39
N LEU A 4 -12.44 -6.59 -0.27
CA LEU A 4 -13.38 -7.70 -0.52
C LEU A 4 -13.33 -8.17 -1.98
N LEU A 5 -13.25 -7.23 -2.94
CA LEU A 5 -13.15 -7.57 -4.36
C LEU A 5 -11.85 -8.33 -4.67
N VAL A 6 -10.72 -7.86 -4.11
CA VAL A 6 -9.42 -8.54 -4.26
C VAL A 6 -9.47 -9.93 -3.65
N ALA A 7 -10.05 -10.06 -2.45
CA ALA A 7 -10.20 -11.33 -1.75
C ALA A 7 -10.94 -12.37 -2.59
N VAL A 8 -12.12 -12.03 -3.12
CA VAL A 8 -12.90 -12.91 -4.02
C VAL A 8 -12.12 -13.22 -5.30
N LYS A 9 -11.47 -12.23 -5.91
CA LYS A 9 -10.73 -12.42 -7.16
C LYS A 9 -9.51 -13.33 -7.00
N LYS A 10 -8.91 -13.37 -5.82
CA LYS A 10 -7.70 -14.13 -5.49
C LYS A 10 -7.99 -15.43 -4.72
N ASP A 11 -9.26 -15.71 -4.42
CA ASP A 11 -9.68 -16.86 -3.62
C ASP A 11 -8.97 -16.89 -2.24
N ILE A 12 -8.93 -15.73 -1.58
CA ILE A 12 -8.36 -15.56 -0.24
C ILE A 12 -9.38 -14.94 0.71
N PHE A 13 -9.14 -15.07 2.02
CA PHE A 13 -9.97 -14.45 3.03
C PHE A 13 -9.70 -12.94 3.14
N CYS A 14 -10.77 -12.17 3.33
CA CYS A 14 -10.69 -10.77 3.75
C CYS A 14 -10.81 -10.71 5.27
N ILE A 15 -9.84 -10.08 5.94
CA ILE A 15 -9.93 -9.82 7.39
C ILE A 15 -10.98 -8.74 7.63
N ASP A 16 -11.84 -8.96 8.63
CA ASP A 16 -12.79 -7.95 9.11
C ASP A 16 -12.06 -6.95 10.03
N GLY A 17 -11.40 -5.99 9.41
CA GLY A 17 -10.62 -4.97 10.09
C GLY A 17 -9.89 -4.05 9.12
N ASP A 18 -9.26 -3.02 9.67
CA ASP A 18 -8.42 -2.10 8.91
C ASP A 18 -7.24 -1.59 9.76
N ALA A 19 -6.36 -0.80 9.14
CA ALA A 19 -5.13 -0.34 9.77
C ALA A 19 -5.32 0.79 10.79
N MET A 20 -6.52 1.35 11.00
CA MET A 20 -6.74 2.46 11.94
C MET A 20 -8.16 2.61 12.52
N GLY A 21 -9.19 2.03 11.91
CA GLY A 21 -10.61 2.21 12.27
C GLY A 21 -11.27 3.45 11.65
N ARG A 22 -10.53 4.22 10.83
CA ARG A 22 -10.99 5.46 10.16
C ARG A 22 -10.08 5.83 8.99
N ALA A 23 -10.52 6.76 8.16
CA ALA A 23 -9.63 7.40 7.17
C ALA A 23 -8.58 8.28 7.88
N PHE A 24 -7.36 8.27 7.34
CA PHE A 24 -6.22 9.05 7.83
C PHE A 24 -5.41 9.62 6.66
N PRO A 25 -4.77 10.79 6.83
CA PRO A 25 -4.07 11.46 5.73
C PRO A 25 -2.73 10.84 5.34
N TYR A 26 -2.00 10.21 6.27
CA TYR A 26 -0.61 9.76 6.06
C TYR A 26 -0.35 8.31 6.51
N LEU A 27 0.54 7.59 5.82
CA LEU A 27 0.86 6.19 6.09
C LEU A 27 1.49 5.97 7.46
N ASN A 28 2.18 6.97 8.01
CA ASN A 28 2.76 6.88 9.37
C ASN A 28 1.71 6.82 10.50
N GLN A 29 0.42 6.99 10.17
CA GLN A 29 -0.68 6.88 11.12
C GLN A 29 -1.34 5.49 11.11
N CYS A 30 -0.96 4.61 10.18
CA CYS A 30 -1.41 3.22 10.18
C CYS A 30 -0.82 2.46 11.37
N LEU A 31 -1.59 1.54 11.95
CA LEU A 31 -1.12 0.63 13.00
C LEU A 31 0.14 -0.12 12.59
N SER A 32 0.27 -0.55 11.33
CA SER A 32 1.49 -1.18 10.82
C SER A 32 2.74 -0.31 11.03
N SER A 33 2.66 0.96 10.64
CA SER A 33 3.75 1.93 10.84
C SER A 33 4.00 2.23 12.31
N ILE A 34 2.94 2.37 13.12
CA ILE A 34 3.04 2.62 14.57
C ILE A 34 3.72 1.45 15.30
N HIS A 35 3.45 0.21 14.87
CA HIS A 35 4.06 -1.00 15.41
C HIS A 35 5.43 -1.33 14.79
N GLY A 36 5.98 -0.45 13.95
CA GLY A 36 7.31 -0.61 13.37
C GLY A 36 7.41 -1.73 12.32
N LEU A 37 6.29 -2.12 11.70
CA LEU A 37 6.35 -3.01 10.55
C LEU A 37 7.09 -2.33 9.39
N PRO A 38 7.92 -3.08 8.63
CA PRO A 38 8.57 -2.54 7.44
C PRO A 38 7.56 -1.92 6.48
N ALA A 39 7.98 -0.85 5.80
CA ALA A 39 7.19 -0.23 4.72
C ALA A 39 7.40 -0.97 3.37
N THR A 40 8.45 -1.78 3.25
CA THR A 40 8.83 -2.52 2.04
C THR A 40 8.86 -4.03 2.30
N PRO A 41 8.64 -4.88 1.26
CA PRO A 41 8.35 -4.52 -0.12
C PRO A 41 6.90 -4.02 -0.31
N SER A 42 6.73 -2.97 -1.11
CA SER A 42 5.42 -2.40 -1.46
C SER A 42 5.27 -2.26 -2.97
N TRP A 43 4.04 -2.39 -3.48
CA TRP A 43 3.74 -2.34 -4.91
C TRP A 43 2.73 -1.26 -5.25
N LEU A 44 2.93 -0.61 -6.39
CA LEU A 44 1.99 0.31 -7.02
C LEU A 44 1.74 -0.16 -8.46
N CYS A 45 0.48 -0.40 -8.82
CA CYS A 45 0.11 -0.93 -10.14
C CYS A 45 -0.97 -0.06 -10.80
N ASP A 46 -0.80 0.24 -12.09
CA ASP A 46 -1.83 0.91 -12.90
C ASP A 46 -2.70 -0.08 -13.69
N VAL A 47 -3.76 0.43 -14.30
CA VAL A 47 -4.66 -0.38 -15.14
C VAL A 47 -4.04 -0.83 -16.48
N ARG A 48 -2.85 -0.32 -16.84
CA ARG A 48 -2.15 -0.56 -18.10
C ARG A 48 -0.97 -1.53 -17.95
N SER A 49 -0.92 -2.28 -16.84
CA SER A 49 0.08 -3.31 -16.52
C SER A 49 1.43 -2.79 -16.01
N GLY A 50 1.59 -1.50 -15.75
CA GLY A 50 2.81 -0.94 -15.17
C GLY A 50 2.86 -1.19 -13.66
N THR A 51 3.84 -1.98 -13.19
CA THR A 51 4.09 -2.20 -11.76
C THR A 51 5.37 -1.49 -11.32
N ILE A 52 5.28 -0.72 -10.23
CA ILE A 52 6.41 -0.16 -9.51
C ILE A 52 6.53 -0.89 -8.17
N ILE A 53 7.77 -1.17 -7.80
CA ILE A 53 8.11 -1.84 -6.55
C ILE A 53 8.96 -0.88 -5.72
N GLY A 54 8.51 -0.59 -4.51
CA GLY A 54 9.32 0.03 -3.48
C GLY A 54 10.12 -1.04 -2.74
N THR A 55 11.44 -0.97 -2.84
CA THR A 55 12.39 -1.87 -2.17
C THR A 55 13.13 -1.13 -1.05
N ASP A 56 13.66 -1.91 -0.11
CA ASP A 56 14.50 -1.51 1.01
C ASP A 56 15.77 -0.74 0.62
N GLU A 57 16.31 -0.96 -0.59
CA GLU A 57 17.46 -0.19 -1.12
C GLU A 57 17.16 1.31 -1.31
N SER A 58 15.89 1.67 -1.51
CA SER A 58 15.48 3.03 -1.89
C SER A 58 14.56 3.72 -0.89
N ILE A 59 13.95 2.96 0.03
CA ILE A 59 12.88 3.43 0.91
C ILE A 59 13.09 2.86 2.31
N SER A 60 13.32 3.74 3.29
CA SER A 60 13.63 3.34 4.66
C SER A 60 12.42 3.35 5.59
N ASN A 61 11.42 4.19 5.32
CA ASN A 61 10.29 4.40 6.22
C ASN A 61 8.97 4.67 5.47
N SER A 62 7.85 4.68 6.22
CA SER A 62 6.51 4.84 5.66
C SER A 62 6.27 6.20 5.00
N GLN A 63 6.94 7.27 5.45
CA GLN A 63 6.79 8.61 4.87
C GLN A 63 7.48 8.69 3.51
N GLU A 64 8.71 8.18 3.40
CA GLU A 64 9.45 8.09 2.15
C GLU A 64 8.69 7.25 1.11
N LEU A 65 8.13 6.11 1.53
CA LEU A 65 7.27 5.29 0.68
C LEU A 65 6.09 6.09 0.15
N GLU A 66 5.41 6.80 1.04
CA GLU A 66 4.23 7.58 0.69
C GLU A 66 4.55 8.68 -0.32
N GLU A 67 5.62 9.43 -0.10
CA GLU A 67 6.06 10.46 -1.03
C GLU A 67 6.39 9.89 -2.41
N PHE A 68 7.09 8.76 -2.45
CA PHE A 68 7.41 8.06 -3.69
C PHE A 68 6.14 7.60 -4.41
N PHE A 69 5.22 6.93 -3.71
CA PHE A 69 3.97 6.43 -4.30
C PHE A 69 3.04 7.54 -4.76
N ARG A 70 2.95 8.66 -4.04
CA ARG A 70 2.16 9.83 -4.46
C ARG A 70 2.72 10.47 -5.74
N LYS A 71 4.05 10.56 -5.88
CA LYS A 71 4.72 11.03 -7.10
C LYS A 71 4.41 10.09 -8.27
N GLU A 72 4.55 8.78 -8.08
CA GLU A 72 4.30 7.79 -9.12
C GLU A 72 2.81 7.67 -9.52
N CYS A 73 1.90 7.87 -8.56
CA CYS A 73 0.46 7.93 -8.79
C CYS A 73 0.07 9.11 -9.70
N THR A 74 0.67 10.29 -9.46
CA THR A 74 0.47 11.48 -10.31
C THR A 74 0.88 11.21 -11.75
N LYS A 75 2.04 10.58 -11.96
CA LYS A 75 2.52 10.22 -13.30
C LYS A 75 1.62 9.21 -14.03
N ARG A 76 0.82 8.43 -13.29
CA ARG A 76 -0.07 7.37 -13.81
C ARG A 76 -1.54 7.81 -13.94
N GLY A 77 -1.82 9.10 -13.82
CA GLY A 77 -3.18 9.62 -13.99
C GLY A 77 -4.08 9.43 -12.76
N LEU A 78 -3.50 9.36 -11.56
CA LEU A 78 -4.20 9.37 -10.28
C LEU A 78 -5.11 8.14 -10.02
N CYS A 79 -4.92 7.06 -10.77
CA CYS A 79 -5.67 5.82 -10.62
C CYS A 79 -4.72 4.62 -10.58
N VAL A 80 -4.42 4.16 -9.37
CA VAL A 80 -3.49 3.06 -9.11
C VAL A 80 -4.01 2.19 -7.96
N GLY A 81 -3.69 0.90 -8.00
CA GLY A 81 -3.80 0.00 -6.86
C GLY A 81 -2.48 -0.04 -6.10
N ALA A 82 -2.56 -0.12 -4.77
CA ALA A 82 -1.39 -0.28 -3.90
C ALA A 82 -1.49 -1.57 -3.09
N ALA A 83 -0.35 -2.22 -2.85
CA ALA A 83 -0.21 -3.33 -1.92
C ALA A 83 0.99 -3.06 -1.01
N PHE A 84 0.80 -3.24 0.29
CA PHE A 84 1.82 -3.04 1.33
C PHE A 84 2.42 -4.39 1.75
N PRO A 85 3.49 -4.40 2.55
CA PRO A 85 4.19 -5.62 2.91
C PRO A 85 3.26 -6.60 3.64
N PRO A 86 3.46 -7.91 3.44
CA PRO A 86 2.74 -8.92 4.20
C PRO A 86 3.05 -8.76 5.70
N ILE A 87 2.01 -8.91 6.52
CA ILE A 87 2.16 -8.98 7.98
C ILE A 87 2.49 -10.44 8.31
N HIS A 88 3.62 -10.67 8.99
CA HIS A 88 4.09 -11.98 9.44
C HIS A 88 3.77 -12.21 10.92
#